data_AF-A0A1C0ZZS1-F1
#
_entry.id   AF-A0A1C0ZZS1-F1
#
_cell.length_a   1.000
_cell.length_b   1.000
_cell.length_c   1.000
_cell.angle_alpha   90.00
_cell.angle_beta   90.00
_cell.angle_gamma   90.00
#
_symmetry.space_group_name_H-M   'P 1'
#
loop_
_entity.id
_entity.type
_entity.pdbx_description
1 polymer ?
#
loop_
_entity_poly.entity_id
_entity_poly.type
_entity_poly.pdbx_seq_one_letter_code
_entity_poly.pdbx_strand_id
1 'polypeptide(L)'
;MSVQTNKLIKVVLITMGVVVFDIAMLSPGLVGIRIGDNALHTAMAVSILLASTLVLFFGMYTVLMKRTIRIPLKQIKSPEEYEHALKQCKGIKSLEKEIALALHQIERMNKKQETMFHVLKQRFEPNGMTYLKFAKTTQEVDKLFFLNIRSILNRLNVFDEAEFKSVMKQKNSSYSSQLIQEKTMLYNEYITFVKNALHMNEEILLKLDRLLLEISRLDSLEMSDIEQMPCMLEIDALIKQTQYYKQ
;
A
#
# COMPACT_ATOMS: atom_id res chain seq x y z
N MET A 1 -1.45 -1.50 -23.64
CA MET A 1 -1.30 -0.03 -23.55
C MET A 1 -0.20 0.32 -22.58
N SER A 2 0.73 1.19 -22.98
CA SER A 2 1.78 1.66 -22.09
C SER A 2 1.19 2.64 -21.06
N VAL A 3 1.88 2.84 -19.95
CA VAL A 3 1.49 3.82 -18.91
C VAL A 3 1.35 5.23 -19.50
N GLN A 4 2.13 5.56 -20.53
CA GLN A 4 2.02 6.81 -21.28
C GLN A 4 0.70 6.92 -22.05
N THR A 5 0.22 5.84 -22.70
CA THR A 5 -1.07 5.85 -23.39
C THR A 5 -2.23 6.11 -22.42
N ASN A 6 -2.19 5.55 -21.21
CA ASN A 6 -3.22 5.80 -20.19
C ASN A 6 -3.20 7.25 -19.68
N LYS A 7 -2.02 7.86 -19.53
CA LYS A 7 -1.92 9.28 -19.15
C LYS A 7 -2.45 10.20 -20.24
N LEU A 8 -2.09 9.93 -21.51
CA LEU A 8 -2.60 10.65 -22.66
C LEU A 8 -4.12 10.60 -22.75
N ILE A 9 -4.73 9.43 -22.60
CA ILE A 9 -6.20 9.29 -22.62
C ILE A 9 -6.85 10.11 -21.50
N LYS A 10 -6.28 10.10 -20.28
CA LYS A 10 -6.81 10.90 -19.17
C LYS A 10 -6.73 12.40 -19.45
N VAL A 11 -5.63 12.88 -20.01
CA VAL A 11 -5.49 14.30 -20.40
C VAL A 11 -6.52 14.65 -21.47
N VAL A 12 -6.65 13.81 -22.52
CA VAL A 12 -7.65 14.03 -23.58
C VAL A 12 -9.06 14.08 -23.02
N LEU A 13 -9.40 13.20 -22.07
CA LEU A 13 -10.72 13.13 -21.47
C LEU A 13 -11.04 14.36 -20.61
N ILE A 14 -10.06 14.85 -19.83
CA ILE A 14 -10.19 16.10 -19.07
C ILE A 14 -10.36 17.29 -20.02
N THR A 15 -9.53 17.39 -21.07
CA THR A 15 -9.63 18.47 -22.05
C THR A 15 -10.98 18.46 -22.76
N MET A 16 -11.45 17.30 -23.23
CA MET A 16 -12.76 17.18 -23.86
C MET A 16 -13.89 17.56 -22.90
N GLY A 17 -13.83 17.13 -21.64
CA GLY A 17 -14.84 17.48 -20.64
C GLY A 17 -14.96 19.00 -20.44
N VAL A 18 -13.83 19.70 -20.33
CA VAL A 18 -13.82 21.17 -20.18
C VAL A 18 -14.33 21.86 -21.44
N VAL A 19 -13.92 21.41 -22.64
CA VAL A 19 -14.41 21.99 -23.91
C VAL A 19 -15.92 21.84 -24.04
N VAL A 20 -16.46 20.65 -23.75
CA VAL A 20 -17.92 20.42 -23.80
C VAL A 20 -18.65 21.29 -22.78
N PHE A 21 -18.10 21.44 -21.58
CA PHE A 21 -18.67 22.31 -20.55
C PHE A 21 -18.69 23.79 -20.96
N ASP A 22 -17.58 24.32 -21.49
CA ASP A 22 -17.49 25.69 -21.95
C ASP A 22 -18.44 25.97 -23.12
N ILE A 23 -18.56 25.03 -24.06
CA ILE A 23 -19.54 25.09 -25.14
C ILE A 23 -20.96 25.12 -24.57
N ALA A 24 -21.28 24.26 -23.59
CA ALA A 24 -22.61 24.22 -22.99
C ALA A 24 -22.98 25.53 -22.26
N MET A 25 -22.02 26.13 -21.57
CA MET A 25 -22.22 27.36 -20.80
C MET A 25 -22.30 28.61 -21.69
N LEU A 26 -21.46 28.70 -22.73
CA LEU A 26 -21.35 29.88 -23.59
C LEU A 26 -22.23 29.81 -24.85
N SER A 27 -22.72 28.63 -25.23
CA SER A 27 -23.56 28.46 -26.41
C SER A 27 -24.95 29.08 -26.20
N PRO A 28 -25.42 29.94 -27.11
CA PRO A 28 -26.78 30.51 -27.07
C PRO A 28 -27.91 29.48 -27.15
N GLY A 29 -27.63 28.29 -27.69
CA GLY A 29 -28.62 27.21 -27.79
C GLY A 29 -28.80 26.39 -26.51
N LEU A 30 -28.02 26.68 -25.47
CA LEU A 30 -28.04 25.99 -24.18
C LEU A 30 -28.20 27.02 -23.05
N VAL A 31 -27.14 27.31 -22.29
CA VAL A 31 -27.20 28.29 -21.18
C VAL A 31 -27.05 29.73 -21.67
N GLY A 32 -26.22 29.95 -22.70
CA GLY A 32 -26.14 31.21 -23.41
C GLY A 32 -25.50 32.36 -22.63
N ILE A 33 -24.52 32.12 -21.76
CA ILE A 33 -23.78 33.18 -21.08
C ILE A 33 -22.88 33.88 -22.10
N ARG A 34 -23.15 35.16 -22.37
CA ARG A 34 -22.46 35.92 -23.41
C ARG A 34 -21.60 37.04 -22.85
N ILE A 35 -20.49 37.28 -23.52
CA ILE A 35 -19.62 38.43 -23.28
C ILE A 35 -20.21 39.62 -24.04
N GLY A 36 -20.44 40.74 -23.35
CA GLY A 36 -20.89 41.99 -23.96
C GLY A 36 -22.38 42.32 -23.84
N ASP A 37 -23.23 41.40 -23.34
CA ASP A 37 -24.67 41.67 -23.17
C ASP A 37 -24.94 42.58 -21.95
N ASN A 38 -24.44 42.21 -20.77
CA ASN A 38 -24.45 43.07 -19.59
C ASN A 38 -23.23 42.75 -18.70
N ALA A 39 -22.97 43.63 -17.71
CA ALA A 39 -21.83 43.50 -16.81
C ALA A 39 -21.82 42.15 -16.07
N LEU A 40 -22.98 41.65 -15.65
CA LEU A 40 -23.12 40.39 -14.92
C LEU A 40 -22.79 39.17 -15.78
N HIS A 41 -23.38 39.06 -16.97
CA HIS A 41 -23.11 37.98 -17.93
C HIS A 41 -21.65 37.99 -18.38
N THR A 42 -21.08 39.18 -18.56
CA THR A 42 -19.67 39.32 -18.94
C THR A 42 -18.74 38.86 -17.81
N ALA A 43 -19.02 39.25 -16.56
CA ALA A 43 -18.27 38.78 -15.40
C ALA A 43 -18.38 37.25 -15.24
N MET A 44 -19.58 36.68 -15.37
CA MET A 44 -19.81 35.23 -15.29
C MET A 44 -19.07 34.47 -16.39
N ALA A 45 -19.14 34.91 -17.65
CA ALA A 45 -18.43 34.28 -18.76
C ALA A 45 -16.91 34.25 -18.53
N VAL A 46 -16.34 35.38 -18.09
CA VAL A 46 -14.90 35.48 -17.81
C VAL A 46 -14.51 34.61 -16.61
N SER A 47 -15.31 34.57 -15.55
CA SER A 47 -15.06 33.70 -14.39
C SER A 47 -15.11 32.22 -14.76
N ILE A 48 -16.05 31.80 -15.62
CA ILE A 48 -16.15 30.42 -16.10
C ILE A 48 -14.90 30.05 -16.90
N LEU A 49 -14.47 30.89 -17.84
CA LEU A 49 -13.26 30.63 -18.63
C LEU A 49 -11.99 30.56 -17.75
N LEU A 50 -11.87 31.42 -16.74
CA LEU A 50 -10.77 31.37 -15.77
C LEU A 50 -10.81 30.09 -14.94
N ALA A 51 -11.98 29.70 -14.44
CA ALA A 51 -12.14 28.46 -13.67
C ALA A 51 -11.83 27.22 -14.53
N SER A 52 -12.35 27.15 -15.76
CA SER A 52 -12.06 26.09 -16.74
C SER A 52 -10.56 26.00 -17.03
N THR A 53 -9.89 27.14 -17.18
CA THR A 53 -8.43 27.20 -17.37
C THR A 53 -7.68 26.65 -16.14
N LEU A 54 -8.08 27.03 -14.92
CA LEU A 54 -7.49 26.49 -13.69
C LEU A 54 -7.71 24.98 -13.55
N VAL A 55 -8.91 24.48 -13.89
CA VAL A 55 -9.23 23.05 -13.88
C VAL A 55 -8.35 22.29 -14.88
N LEU A 56 -8.11 22.83 -16.08
CA LEU A 56 -7.20 22.24 -17.05
C LEU A 56 -5.77 22.19 -16.52
N PHE A 57 -5.24 23.29 -15.99
CA PHE A 57 -3.88 23.32 -15.43
C PHE A 57 -3.73 22.35 -14.26
N PHE A 58 -4.69 22.31 -13.33
CA PHE A 58 -4.65 21.41 -12.19
C PHE A 58 -4.83 19.95 -12.58
N GLY A 59 -5.77 19.65 -13.49
CA GLY A 59 -5.99 18.32 -14.04
C GLY A 59 -4.77 17.81 -14.80
N MET A 60 -4.15 18.66 -15.61
CA MET A 60 -2.93 18.33 -16.34
C MET A 60 -1.74 18.15 -15.40
N TYR A 61 -1.58 19.01 -14.40
CA TYR A 61 -0.55 18.87 -13.35
C TYR A 61 -0.71 17.56 -12.56
N THR A 62 -1.93 17.22 -12.13
CA THR A 62 -2.18 15.99 -11.37
C THR A 62 -1.98 14.72 -12.18
N VAL A 63 -2.17 14.75 -13.51
CA VAL A 63 -1.99 13.58 -14.39
C VAL A 63 -0.55 13.46 -14.90
N LEU A 64 0.08 14.57 -15.29
CA LEU A 64 1.43 14.60 -15.86
C LEU A 64 2.52 14.69 -14.78
N MET A 65 2.36 15.57 -13.79
CA MET A 65 3.40 15.92 -12.82
C MET A 65 3.28 15.23 -11.46
N LYS A 66 2.17 14.55 -11.17
CA LYS A 66 2.13 13.58 -10.07
C LYS A 66 2.99 12.38 -10.47
N ARG A 67 4.31 12.55 -10.37
CA ARG A 67 5.27 11.45 -10.27
C ARG A 67 4.75 10.61 -9.13
N THR A 68 4.60 9.31 -9.34
CA THR A 68 4.63 8.34 -8.24
C THR A 68 5.92 8.61 -7.50
N ILE A 69 5.84 9.42 -6.44
CA ILE A 69 6.96 9.69 -5.56
C ILE A 69 7.28 8.32 -4.98
N ARG A 70 8.34 7.68 -5.50
CA ARG A 70 8.90 6.48 -4.87
C ARG A 70 9.38 6.95 -3.50
N ILE A 71 8.52 6.82 -2.49
CA ILE A 71 8.82 7.24 -1.13
C ILE A 71 10.16 6.61 -0.76
N PRO A 72 11.18 7.38 -0.37
CA PRO A 72 12.41 6.80 0.11
C PRO A 72 12.07 5.98 1.37
N LEU A 73 12.07 4.66 1.24
CA LEU A 73 11.63 3.71 2.27
C LEU A 73 12.42 3.80 3.59
N LYS A 74 13.51 4.60 3.63
CA LYS A 74 14.25 4.94 4.85
C LYS A 74 13.48 5.87 5.80
N GLN A 75 12.42 6.54 5.35
CA GLN A 75 11.67 7.50 6.16
C GLN A 75 10.31 6.98 6.66
N ILE A 76 9.90 5.78 6.28
CA ILE A 76 8.61 5.22 6.73
C ILE A 76 8.70 4.86 8.21
N LYS A 77 7.86 5.49 9.03
CA LYS A 77 7.80 5.30 10.49
C LYS A 77 6.44 4.84 10.98
N SER A 78 5.37 4.99 10.19
CA SER A 78 4.01 4.66 10.64
C SER A 78 3.33 3.55 9.81
N PRO A 79 2.41 2.77 10.40
CA PRO A 79 1.54 1.83 9.69
C PRO A 79 0.81 2.43 8.48
N GLU A 80 0.31 3.66 8.62
CA GLU A 80 -0.45 4.37 7.58
C GLU A 80 0.45 4.72 6.38
N GLU A 81 1.71 5.06 6.64
CA GLU A 81 2.69 5.33 5.58
C GLU A 81 3.04 4.05 4.79
N TYR A 82 3.08 2.88 5.44
CA TYR A 82 3.24 1.59 4.76
C TYR A 82 2.05 1.27 3.86
N GLU A 83 0.83 1.46 4.36
CA GLU A 83 -0.39 1.24 3.58
C GLU A 83 -0.44 2.18 2.36
N HIS A 84 -0.11 3.45 2.55
CA HIS A 84 -0.06 4.43 1.46
C HIS A 84 1.02 4.07 0.43
N ALA A 85 2.20 3.64 0.85
CA ALA A 85 3.26 3.18 -0.06
C ALA A 85 2.81 1.97 -0.89
N LEU A 86 2.17 0.97 -0.28
CA LEU A 86 1.64 -0.20 -1.00
C LEU A 86 0.53 0.18 -1.99
N LYS A 87 -0.35 1.12 -1.63
CA LYS A 87 -1.38 1.63 -2.54
C LYS A 87 -0.78 2.26 -3.79
N GLN A 88 0.39 2.90 -3.70
CA GLN A 88 1.09 3.44 -4.86
C GLN A 88 1.68 2.35 -5.77
N CYS A 89 2.00 1.19 -5.21
CA CYS A 89 2.48 0.03 -5.98
C CYS A 89 1.37 -0.68 -6.76
N LYS A 90 0.08 -0.38 -6.55
CA LYS A 90 -1.06 -1.00 -7.28
C LYS A 90 -0.97 -0.92 -8.81
N GLY A 91 -0.10 -0.06 -9.34
CA GLY A 91 0.19 -0.02 -10.78
C GLY A 91 0.86 -1.28 -11.33
N ILE A 92 1.50 -2.09 -10.47
CA ILE A 92 2.20 -3.34 -10.84
C ILE A 92 1.17 -4.46 -10.97
N LYS A 93 0.56 -4.60 -12.15
CA LYS A 93 -0.50 -5.60 -12.42
C LYS A 93 -0.02 -7.04 -12.22
N SER A 94 1.24 -7.34 -12.52
CA SER A 94 1.80 -8.69 -12.33
C SER A 94 1.82 -9.16 -10.88
N LEU A 95 1.75 -8.26 -9.90
CA LEU A 95 1.77 -8.54 -8.46
C LEU A 95 0.53 -7.94 -7.75
N GLU A 96 -0.55 -7.69 -8.50
CA GLU A 96 -1.74 -7.02 -7.97
C GLU A 96 -2.38 -7.81 -6.82
N LYS A 97 -2.42 -9.14 -6.94
CA LYS A 97 -2.96 -10.03 -5.90
C LYS A 97 -2.12 -9.97 -4.63
N GLU A 98 -0.81 -10.02 -4.78
CA GLU A 98 0.16 -9.94 -3.69
C GLU A 98 0.08 -8.58 -2.97
N ILE A 99 -0.05 -7.48 -3.70
CA ILE A 99 -0.23 -6.13 -3.13
C ILE A 99 -1.56 -6.02 -2.39
N ALA A 100 -2.65 -6.55 -2.96
CA ALA A 100 -3.95 -6.57 -2.31
C ALA A 100 -3.91 -7.39 -1.01
N LEU A 101 -3.24 -8.55 -1.02
CA LEU A 101 -3.06 -9.37 0.16
C LEU A 101 -2.24 -8.65 1.24
N ALA A 102 -1.15 -7.96 0.87
CA ALA A 102 -0.36 -7.17 1.81
C ALA A 102 -1.21 -6.10 2.53
N LEU A 103 -2.03 -5.37 1.78
CA LEU A 103 -2.93 -4.34 2.32
C LEU A 103 -3.95 -4.94 3.30
N HIS A 104 -4.56 -6.07 2.93
CA HIS A 104 -5.50 -6.77 3.80
C HIS A 104 -4.82 -7.32 5.08
N GLN A 105 -3.57 -7.78 4.99
CA GLN A 105 -2.80 -8.20 6.16
C GLN A 105 -2.50 -7.03 7.10
N ILE A 106 -2.20 -5.82 6.59
CA ILE A 106 -2.02 -4.61 7.42
C ILE A 106 -3.30 -4.30 8.20
N GLU A 107 -4.45 -4.29 7.53
CA GLU A 107 -5.75 -4.05 8.18
C GLU A 107 -6.01 -5.06 9.30
N ARG A 108 -5.79 -6.34 9.02
CA ARG A 108 -5.92 -7.42 10.02
C ARG A 108 -4.95 -7.24 11.19
N MET A 109 -3.71 -6.83 10.92
CA MET A 109 -2.72 -6.60 11.98
C MET A 109 -3.17 -5.50 12.92
N ASN A 110 -3.56 -4.34 12.39
CA ASN A 110 -4.03 -3.21 13.18
C ASN A 110 -5.23 -3.59 14.07
N LYS A 111 -6.22 -4.29 13.51
CA LYS A 111 -7.39 -4.75 14.26
C LYS A 111 -7.02 -5.73 15.38
N LYS A 112 -6.08 -6.65 15.12
CA LYS A 112 -5.62 -7.63 16.12
C LYS A 112 -4.82 -6.97 17.24
N GLN A 113 -3.96 -5.99 16.92
CA GLN A 113 -3.24 -5.19 17.90
C GLN A 113 -4.22 -4.48 18.85
N GLU A 114 -5.20 -3.77 18.29
CA GLU A 114 -6.23 -3.09 19.07
C GLU A 114 -6.99 -4.06 19.97
N THR A 115 -7.43 -5.18 19.41
CA THR A 115 -8.15 -6.22 20.16
C THR A 115 -7.30 -6.81 21.28
N MET A 116 -6.01 -7.07 21.02
CA MET A 116 -5.08 -7.58 22.02
C MET A 116 -4.92 -6.61 23.19
N PHE A 117 -4.66 -5.33 22.92
CA PHE A 117 -4.54 -4.34 23.99
C PHE A 117 -5.84 -4.15 24.76
N HIS A 118 -6.99 -4.23 24.10
CA HIS A 118 -8.28 -4.18 24.75
C HIS A 118 -8.48 -5.36 25.71
N VAL A 119 -8.25 -6.59 25.26
CA VAL A 119 -8.36 -7.80 26.09
C VAL A 119 -7.37 -7.77 27.25
N LEU A 120 -6.13 -7.34 27.01
CA LEU A 120 -5.11 -7.23 28.06
C LEU A 120 -5.53 -6.25 29.16
N LYS A 121 -6.09 -5.08 28.81
CA LYS A 121 -6.57 -4.08 29.78
C LYS A 121 -7.78 -4.56 30.57
N GLN A 122 -8.62 -5.42 29.99
CA GLN A 122 -9.77 -6.00 30.68
C GLN A 122 -9.37 -7.07 31.71
N ARG A 123 -8.26 -7.78 31.45
CA ARG A 123 -7.84 -8.92 32.27
C ARG A 123 -6.73 -8.60 33.26
N PHE A 124 -5.86 -7.64 32.95
CA PHE A 124 -4.68 -7.37 33.75
C PHE A 124 -4.54 -5.88 34.06
N GLU A 125 -3.94 -5.59 35.21
CA GLU A 125 -3.57 -4.21 35.55
C GLU A 125 -2.55 -3.68 34.53
N PRO A 126 -2.77 -2.49 33.92
CA PRO A 126 -1.88 -1.96 32.88
C PRO A 126 -0.41 -1.76 33.27
N ASN A 127 -0.12 -1.66 34.57
CA ASN A 127 1.24 -1.53 35.10
C ASN A 127 1.77 -2.85 35.70
N GLY A 128 0.96 -3.91 35.68
CA GLY A 128 1.35 -5.24 36.16
C GLY A 128 2.33 -5.92 35.21
N MET A 129 3.21 -6.74 35.76
CA MET A 129 4.25 -7.44 34.98
C MET A 129 3.68 -8.31 33.85
N THR A 130 2.58 -9.01 34.12
CA THR A 130 1.86 -9.82 33.12
C THR A 130 1.40 -8.99 31.92
N TYR A 131 0.74 -7.85 32.18
CA TYR A 131 0.32 -6.94 31.13
C TYR A 131 1.51 -6.45 30.31
N LEU A 132 2.57 -5.97 30.98
CA LEU A 132 3.75 -5.42 30.33
C LEU A 132 4.46 -6.46 29.46
N LYS A 133 4.51 -7.73 29.89
CA LYS A 133 5.08 -8.82 29.08
C LYS A 133 4.30 -9.03 27.79
N PHE A 134 2.99 -9.28 27.87
CA PHE A 134 2.18 -9.50 26.67
C PHE A 134 2.16 -8.28 25.76
N ALA A 135 2.07 -7.08 26.33
CA ALA A 135 2.13 -5.82 25.59
C ALA A 135 3.45 -5.68 24.82
N LYS A 136 4.59 -5.93 25.48
CA LYS A 136 5.91 -5.86 24.84
C LYS A 136 6.04 -6.88 23.71
N THR A 137 5.69 -8.14 23.96
CA THR A 137 5.75 -9.20 22.94
C THR A 137 4.85 -8.85 21.74
N THR A 138 3.63 -8.37 22.01
CA THR A 138 2.69 -7.92 20.97
C THR A 138 3.27 -6.77 20.12
N GLN A 139 3.96 -5.81 20.74
CA GLN A 139 4.66 -4.72 20.03
C GLN A 139 5.88 -5.20 19.23
N GLU A 140 6.62 -6.20 19.70
CA GLU A 140 7.76 -6.75 18.97
C GLU A 140 7.30 -7.51 17.72
N VAL A 141 6.19 -8.25 17.82
CA VAL A 141 5.53 -8.89 16.68
C VAL A 141 5.02 -7.86 15.67
N ASP A 142 4.45 -6.75 16.14
CA ASP A 142 4.01 -5.65 15.28
C ASP A 142 5.16 -5.07 14.44
N LYS A 143 6.28 -4.76 15.10
CA LYS A 143 7.50 -4.28 14.44
C LYS A 143 8.00 -5.27 13.40
N LEU A 144 7.98 -6.57 13.72
CA LEU A 144 8.42 -7.60 12.81
C LEU A 144 7.57 -7.63 11.53
N PHE A 145 6.25 -7.61 11.68
CA PHE A 145 5.32 -7.58 10.56
C PHE A 145 5.59 -6.39 9.63
N PHE A 146 5.74 -5.18 10.18
CA PHE A 146 6.01 -3.99 9.37
C PHE A 146 7.42 -3.95 8.76
N LEU A 147 8.41 -4.58 9.40
CA LEU A 147 9.73 -4.80 8.77
C LEU A 147 9.60 -5.69 7.53
N ASN A 148 8.74 -6.71 7.57
CA ASN A 148 8.53 -7.58 6.43
C ASN A 148 7.73 -6.89 5.30
N ILE A 149 6.73 -6.08 5.65
CA ILE A 149 6.05 -5.18 4.69
C ILE A 149 7.06 -4.22 4.02
N ARG A 150 8.01 -3.68 4.79
CA ARG A 150 9.09 -2.85 4.24
C ARG A 150 9.94 -3.62 3.23
N SER A 151 10.27 -4.87 3.51
CA SER A 151 11.01 -5.75 2.58
C SER A 151 10.23 -6.00 1.29
N ILE A 152 8.92 -6.22 1.37
CA ILE A 152 8.04 -6.31 0.20
C ILE A 152 8.09 -5.02 -0.62
N LEU A 153 7.90 -3.86 0.02
CA LEU A 153 7.97 -2.55 -0.65
C LEU A 153 9.31 -2.29 -1.30
N ASN A 154 10.43 -2.66 -0.66
CA ASN A 154 11.77 -2.56 -1.25
C ASN A 154 11.83 -3.32 -2.59
N ARG A 155 11.28 -4.54 -2.65
CA ARG A 155 11.24 -5.34 -3.89
C ARG A 155 10.29 -4.76 -4.92
N LEU A 156 9.09 -4.34 -4.52
CA LEU A 156 8.12 -3.72 -5.43
C LEU A 156 8.67 -2.43 -6.07
N ASN A 157 9.45 -1.63 -5.33
CA ASN A 157 10.02 -0.39 -5.83
C ASN A 157 11.11 -0.58 -6.90
N VAL A 158 11.80 -1.72 -6.89
CA VAL A 158 12.83 -2.06 -7.89
C VAL A 158 12.30 -2.95 -9.03
N PHE A 159 11.06 -3.45 -8.90
CA PHE A 159 10.45 -4.33 -9.89
C PHE A 159 10.06 -3.57 -11.16
N ASP A 160 10.68 -3.90 -12.30
CA ASP A 160 10.28 -3.37 -13.61
C ASP A 160 9.22 -4.27 -14.25
N GLU A 161 7.96 -3.85 -14.17
CA GLU A 161 6.84 -4.60 -14.73
C GLU A 161 6.86 -4.65 -16.27
N ALA A 162 7.37 -3.60 -16.93
CA ALA A 162 7.41 -3.55 -18.39
C ALA A 162 8.46 -4.54 -18.92
N GLU A 163 9.63 -4.56 -18.29
CA GLU A 163 10.67 -5.53 -18.62
C GLU A 163 10.22 -6.95 -18.29
N PHE A 164 9.64 -7.20 -17.10
CA PHE A 164 9.07 -8.50 -16.72
C PHE A 164 8.11 -9.04 -17.80
N LYS A 165 7.15 -8.21 -18.25
CA LYS A 165 6.20 -8.61 -19.30
C LYS A 165 6.89 -8.89 -20.63
N SER A 166 7.96 -8.16 -20.95
CA SER A 166 8.70 -8.35 -22.20
C SER A 166 9.48 -9.67 -22.20
N VAL A 167 10.12 -10.02 -21.07
CA VAL A 167 10.85 -11.27 -20.84
C VAL A 167 9.89 -12.45 -20.88
N MET A 168 8.80 -12.37 -20.11
CA MET A 168 7.82 -13.47 -20.02
C MET A 168 7.05 -13.72 -21.32
N LYS A 169 6.87 -12.70 -22.17
CA LYS A 169 6.22 -12.85 -23.49
C LYS A 169 7.20 -13.19 -24.61
N GLN A 170 8.49 -13.35 -24.30
CA GLN A 170 9.58 -13.56 -25.26
C GLN A 170 9.56 -12.55 -26.43
N LYS A 171 8.98 -11.37 -26.22
CA LYS A 171 8.73 -10.38 -27.29
C LYS A 171 9.99 -9.65 -27.75
N ASN A 172 11.11 -9.83 -27.04
CA ASN A 172 12.40 -9.25 -27.36
C ASN A 172 13.31 -10.33 -27.93
N SER A 173 13.12 -10.68 -29.21
CA SER A 173 13.91 -11.66 -29.97
C SER A 173 15.37 -11.24 -30.23
N SER A 174 15.85 -10.18 -29.57
CA SER A 174 17.22 -9.68 -29.71
C SER A 174 18.17 -10.18 -28.63
N TYR A 175 17.66 -10.83 -27.57
CA TYR A 175 18.48 -11.41 -26.50
C TYR A 175 18.81 -12.88 -26.77
N SER A 176 19.97 -13.33 -26.29
CA SER A 176 20.31 -14.75 -26.29
C SER A 176 19.34 -15.54 -25.38
N SER A 177 19.14 -16.81 -25.69
CA SER A 177 18.31 -17.72 -24.88
C SER A 177 18.78 -17.79 -23.42
N GLN A 178 20.09 -17.83 -23.19
CA GLN A 178 20.69 -17.82 -21.86
C GLN A 178 20.32 -16.56 -21.07
N LEU A 179 20.40 -15.38 -21.68
CA LEU A 179 20.07 -14.13 -21.00
C LEU A 179 18.58 -13.99 -20.69
N ILE A 180 17.71 -14.54 -21.55
CA ILE A 180 16.27 -14.64 -21.26
C ILE A 180 16.02 -15.55 -20.05
N GLN A 181 16.72 -16.69 -19.97
CA GLN A 181 16.61 -17.63 -18.86
C GLN A 181 17.07 -16.99 -17.54
N GLU A 182 18.22 -16.32 -17.52
CA GLU A 182 18.74 -15.63 -16.33
C GLU A 182 17.77 -14.54 -15.85
N LYS A 183 17.24 -13.70 -16.76
CA LYS A 183 16.22 -12.70 -16.40
C LYS A 183 14.95 -13.35 -15.87
N THR A 184 14.52 -14.45 -16.47
CA THR A 184 13.32 -15.20 -16.00
C THR A 184 13.52 -15.71 -14.58
N MET A 185 14.69 -16.26 -14.27
CA MET A 185 15.04 -16.72 -12.92
C MET A 185 15.03 -15.57 -11.92
N LEU A 186 15.67 -14.44 -12.25
CA LEU A 186 15.70 -13.24 -11.40
C LEU A 186 14.29 -12.73 -11.06
N TYR A 187 13.43 -12.64 -12.07
CA TYR A 187 12.04 -12.19 -11.85
C TYR A 187 11.23 -13.18 -11.03
N ASN A 188 11.43 -14.49 -11.22
CA ASN A 188 10.80 -15.51 -10.40
C ASN A 188 11.30 -15.45 -8.95
N GLU A 189 12.57 -15.13 -8.72
CA GLU A 189 13.12 -14.91 -7.38
C GLU A 189 12.43 -13.73 -6.69
N TYR A 190 12.24 -12.60 -7.39
CA TYR A 190 11.49 -11.45 -6.85
C TYR A 190 10.06 -11.83 -6.45
N ILE A 191 9.33 -12.54 -7.31
CA ILE A 191 7.95 -12.95 -7.03
C ILE A 191 7.92 -13.94 -5.85
N THR A 192 8.84 -14.91 -5.83
CA THR A 192 8.93 -15.91 -4.76
C THR A 192 9.24 -15.26 -3.43
N PHE A 193 10.16 -14.29 -3.40
CA PHE A 193 10.45 -13.51 -2.20
C PHE A 193 9.22 -12.80 -1.67
N VAL A 194 8.47 -12.09 -2.52
CA VAL A 194 7.25 -11.37 -2.11
C VAL A 194 6.22 -12.35 -1.54
N LYS A 195 6.03 -13.52 -2.18
CA LYS A 195 5.11 -14.55 -1.69
C LYS A 195 5.53 -15.12 -0.34
N ASN A 196 6.82 -15.41 -0.16
CA ASN A 196 7.35 -15.92 1.10
C ASN A 196 7.21 -14.88 2.22
N ALA A 197 7.45 -13.61 1.92
CA ALA A 197 7.22 -12.52 2.87
C ALA A 197 5.73 -12.43 3.26
N LEU A 198 4.80 -12.54 2.31
CA LEU A 198 3.36 -12.57 2.61
C LEU A 198 2.94 -13.79 3.43
N HIS A 199 3.55 -14.95 3.18
CA HIS A 199 3.34 -16.17 3.97
C HIS A 199 3.79 -15.98 5.42
N MET A 200 5.00 -15.44 5.61
CA MET A 200 5.54 -15.11 6.94
C MET A 200 4.63 -14.14 7.70
N ASN A 201 4.07 -13.14 7.02
CA ASN A 201 3.09 -12.23 7.60
C ASN A 201 1.81 -12.96 8.04
N GLU A 202 1.35 -13.95 7.28
CA GLU A 202 0.17 -14.75 7.66
C GLU A 202 0.46 -15.62 8.89
N GLU A 203 1.65 -16.22 8.98
CA GLU A 203 2.08 -16.95 10.17
C GLU A 203 2.10 -16.06 11.41
N ILE A 204 2.60 -14.82 11.28
CA ILE A 204 2.58 -13.82 12.35
C ILE A 204 1.14 -13.55 12.80
N LEU A 205 0.23 -13.28 11.87
CA LEU A 205 -1.17 -13.00 12.16
C LEU A 205 -1.85 -14.18 12.86
N LEU A 206 -1.56 -15.41 12.43
CA LEU A 206 -2.09 -16.63 13.03
C LEU A 206 -1.58 -16.82 14.46
N LYS A 207 -0.29 -16.58 14.73
CA LYS A 207 0.25 -16.68 16.08
C LYS A 207 -0.33 -15.61 17.00
N LEU A 208 -0.58 -14.41 16.50
CA LEU A 208 -1.25 -13.37 17.28
C LEU A 208 -2.70 -13.78 17.63
N ASP A 209 -3.42 -14.45 16.73
CA ASP A 209 -4.75 -15.02 17.01
C ASP A 209 -4.71 -16.12 18.08
N ARG A 210 -3.71 -17.01 18.02
CA ARG A 210 -3.49 -18.03 19.06
C ARG A 210 -3.21 -17.39 20.42
N LEU A 211 -2.34 -16.37 20.45
CA LEU A 211 -2.02 -15.66 21.68
C LEU A 211 -3.27 -15.02 22.28
N LEU A 212 -4.09 -14.38 21.44
CA LEU A 212 -5.34 -13.75 21.88
C LEU A 212 -6.31 -14.78 22.47
N LEU A 213 -6.44 -15.93 21.79
CA LEU A 213 -7.30 -17.02 22.26
C LEU A 213 -6.80 -17.59 23.58
N GLU A 214 -5.48 -17.81 23.72
CA GLU A 214 -4.90 -18.30 24.97
C GLU A 214 -5.14 -17.30 26.10
N ILE A 215 -4.82 -16.01 25.91
CA ILE A 215 -5.09 -14.95 26.90
C ILE A 215 -6.56 -14.91 27.29
N SER A 216 -7.48 -15.08 26.34
CA SER A 216 -8.92 -15.07 26.61
C SER A 216 -9.40 -16.23 27.49
N ARG A 217 -8.61 -17.30 27.63
CA ARG A 217 -8.90 -18.47 28.45
C ARG A 217 -8.18 -18.44 29.80
N LEU A 218 -7.35 -17.44 30.06
CA LEU A 218 -6.59 -17.34 31.31
C LEU A 218 -7.44 -16.70 32.40
N ASP A 219 -7.74 -17.48 33.45
CA ASP A 219 -8.43 -16.98 34.65
C ASP A 219 -7.46 -16.63 35.80
N SER A 220 -6.26 -17.21 35.83
CA SER A 220 -5.17 -16.82 36.74
C SER A 220 -3.85 -17.48 36.34
N LEU A 221 -2.82 -16.72 35.95
CA LEU A 221 -1.46 -17.23 35.74
C LEU A 221 -0.44 -16.44 36.54
N GLU A 222 0.59 -17.13 37.03
CA GLU A 222 1.81 -16.48 37.53
C GLU A 222 2.76 -16.16 36.37
N MET A 223 3.73 -15.27 36.60
CA MET A 223 4.66 -14.80 35.56
C MET A 223 5.48 -15.94 34.95
N SER A 224 5.84 -16.96 35.73
CA SER A 224 6.55 -18.16 35.25
C SER A 224 5.75 -18.98 34.25
N ASP A 225 4.43 -19.04 34.42
CA ASP A 225 3.55 -19.81 33.56
C ASP A 225 3.40 -19.14 32.20
N ILE A 226 3.42 -17.80 32.18
CA ILE A 226 3.33 -17.00 30.95
C ILE A 226 4.54 -17.22 30.04
N GLU A 227 5.75 -17.29 30.60
CA GLU A 227 6.97 -17.50 29.81
C GLU A 227 7.06 -18.90 29.19
N GLN A 228 6.38 -19.87 29.81
CA GLN A 228 6.30 -21.24 29.31
C GLN A 228 5.09 -21.48 28.39
N MET A 229 4.24 -20.47 28.17
CA MET A 229 3.09 -20.61 27.28
C MET A 229 3.55 -20.99 25.86
N PRO A 230 2.97 -22.04 25.25
CA PRO A 230 3.35 -22.47 23.91
C PRO A 230 3.33 -21.33 22.89
N CYS A 231 2.31 -20.47 22.91
CA CYS A 231 2.23 -19.37 21.97
C CYS A 231 3.29 -18.28 22.22
N MET A 232 3.64 -18.01 23.47
CA MET A 232 4.71 -17.08 23.81
C MET A 232 6.06 -17.59 23.29
N LEU A 233 6.33 -18.89 23.46
CA LEU A 233 7.54 -19.52 22.93
C LEU A 233 7.57 -19.51 21.39
N GLU A 234 6.44 -19.78 20.73
CA GLU A 234 6.34 -19.75 19.27
C GLU A 234 6.55 -18.33 18.70
N ILE A 235 6.08 -17.30 19.41
CA ILE A 235 6.26 -15.90 19.04
C ILE A 235 7.71 -15.47 19.31
N ASP A 236 8.27 -15.81 20.46
CA ASP A 236 9.67 -15.52 20.78
C ASP A 236 10.63 -16.20 19.79
N ALA A 237 10.31 -17.41 19.33
CA ALA A 237 11.04 -18.09 18.27
C ALA A 237 10.97 -17.32 16.93
N LEU A 238 9.80 -16.80 16.54
CA LEU A 238 9.69 -15.95 15.34
C LEU A 238 10.51 -14.67 15.48
N ILE A 239 10.40 -13.99 16.62
CA ILE A 239 11.13 -12.74 16.90
C ILE A 239 12.64 -13.01 16.80
N LYS A 240 13.12 -14.12 17.37
CA LYS A 240 14.54 -14.51 17.29
C LYS A 240 14.97 -14.86 15.87
N GLN A 241 14.22 -15.71 15.17
CA GLN A 241 14.55 -16.12 13.80
C GLN A 241 14.70 -14.91 12.87
N THR A 242 13.88 -13.90 13.07
CA THR A 242 13.83 -12.71 12.21
C THR A 242 14.84 -11.62 12.59
N GLN A 243 15.41 -11.64 13.79
CA GLN A 243 16.58 -10.83 14.12
C GLN A 243 17.82 -11.22 13.30
N TYR A 244 17.92 -12.47 12.86
CA TYR A 244 19.02 -12.93 11.98
C TYR A 244 18.87 -12.51 10.51
N TYR A 245 17.67 -12.07 10.08
CA TYR A 245 17.45 -11.53 8.73
C TYR A 245 17.81 -10.03 8.59
N LYS A 246 18.35 -9.40 9.65
CA LYS A 246 18.73 -7.98 9.67
C LYS A 246 20.14 -7.68 9.11
N GLN A 247 20.86 -8.67 8.57
CA GLN A 247 22.16 -8.47 7.92
C GLN A 247 22.00 -8.27 6.41
#